data_AF-A0A924SRD2-F1
#
_entry.id   AF-A0A924SRD2-F1
#
_cell.length_a   1.000
_cell.length_b   1.000
_cell.length_c   1.000
_cell.angle_alpha   90.00
_cell.angle_beta   90.00
_cell.angle_gamma   90.00
#
_symmetry.space_group_name_H-M   'P 1'
#
loop_
_entity.id
_entity.type
_entity.pdbx_description
1 polymer ?
#
loop_
_entity_poly.entity_id
_entity_poly.type
_entity_poly.pdbx_seq_one_letter_code
_entity_poly.pdbx_strand_id
1 'polypeptide(L)'
;LSFTQDDLTINGHSVELRVYAEDPLNNFLPSIGKLETYIKPTGEGVRVDDGYTQGMNIPIYYDPMIAKLVTHGKTRTEAIQIMKAAIDAYIIEGVATTLPFGKFVFEHPAFLSGKFDTHFVQDYYTPEKLKAQQQSNAELASLIALKYWLSQQQTVNVVASVTSNWKKRQL
;
A
#
# COMPACT_ATOMS: atom_id res chain seq x y z
N LEU A 1 2.80 -37.91 -13.37
CA LEU A 1 3.52 -36.62 -13.42
C LEU A 1 4.97 -36.91 -13.75
N SER A 2 5.68 -35.99 -14.41
CA SER A 2 7.06 -36.18 -14.90
C SER A 2 8.15 -35.87 -13.86
N PHE A 3 7.78 -35.74 -12.59
CA PHE A 3 8.68 -35.45 -11.47
C PHE A 3 8.36 -36.37 -10.30
N THR A 4 9.34 -36.55 -9.43
CA THR A 4 9.27 -37.32 -8.19
C THR A 4 9.09 -36.40 -6.98
N GLN A 5 8.80 -36.97 -5.81
CA GLN A 5 8.72 -36.21 -4.57
C GLN A 5 10.08 -35.57 -4.20
N ASP A 6 11.18 -36.24 -4.54
CA ASP A 6 12.54 -35.77 -4.24
C ASP A 6 12.95 -34.56 -5.11
N ASP A 7 12.27 -34.35 -6.24
CA ASP A 7 12.46 -33.17 -7.09
C ASP A 7 11.81 -31.90 -6.49
N LEU A 8 10.98 -32.03 -5.45
CA LEU A 8 10.25 -30.91 -4.84
C LEU A 8 11.08 -30.23 -3.76
N THR A 9 11.42 -28.97 -3.99
CA THR A 9 12.12 -28.11 -3.03
C THR A 9 11.32 -26.87 -2.68
N ILE A 10 11.39 -26.42 -1.42
CA ILE A 10 10.84 -25.11 -1.02
C ILE A 10 11.76 -24.02 -1.54
N ASN A 11 11.21 -23.09 -2.33
CA ASN A 11 11.93 -21.93 -2.84
C ASN A 11 11.34 -20.64 -2.27
N GLY A 12 12.08 -20.01 -1.36
CA GLY A 12 11.72 -18.73 -0.77
C GLY A 12 10.47 -18.80 0.12
N HIS A 13 9.77 -17.67 0.20
CA HIS A 13 8.54 -17.50 0.97
C HIS A 13 7.51 -16.71 0.18
N SER A 14 6.24 -17.06 0.37
CA SER A 14 5.10 -16.31 -0.16
C SER A 14 4.13 -15.91 0.94
N VAL A 15 3.48 -14.76 0.76
CA VAL A 15 2.35 -14.32 1.59
C VAL A 15 1.20 -13.88 0.68
N GLU A 16 -0.03 -14.23 1.07
CA GLU A 16 -1.27 -13.86 0.37
C GLU A 16 -2.09 -12.92 1.26
N LEU A 17 -2.61 -11.86 0.65
CA LEU A 17 -3.65 -11.00 1.19
C LEU A 17 -4.90 -11.13 0.31
N ARG A 18 -6.03 -11.47 0.93
CA ARG A 18 -7.33 -11.39 0.27
C ARG A 18 -7.85 -9.96 0.33
N VAL A 19 -8.00 -9.36 -0.85
CA VAL A 19 -8.55 -8.02 -1.00
C VAL A 19 -10.05 -8.14 -1.14
N TYR A 20 -10.74 -7.76 -0.07
CA TYR A 20 -12.20 -7.78 0.03
C TYR A 20 -12.74 -6.36 -0.07
N ALA A 21 -13.94 -6.22 -0.62
CA ALA A 21 -14.73 -5.01 -0.54
C ALA A 21 -15.46 -4.97 0.82
N GLU A 22 -14.70 -4.69 1.86
CA GLU A 22 -15.17 -4.57 3.24
C GLU A 22 -14.52 -3.34 3.87
N ASP A 23 -15.20 -2.68 4.79
CA ASP A 23 -14.66 -1.52 5.52
C ASP A 23 -14.09 -1.94 6.89
N PRO A 24 -12.76 -2.03 7.07
CA PRO A 24 -12.17 -2.39 8.36
C PRO A 24 -12.56 -1.40 9.47
N LEU A 25 -12.76 -0.13 9.14
CA LEU A 25 -13.08 0.92 10.10
C LEU A 25 -14.53 0.87 10.58
N ASN A 26 -15.36 0.04 9.94
CA ASN A 26 -16.76 -0.14 10.22
C ASN A 26 -17.09 -1.64 10.34
N ASN A 27 -16.35 -2.33 11.21
CA ASN A 27 -16.54 -3.76 11.55
C ASN A 27 -16.55 -4.71 10.33
N PHE A 28 -15.74 -4.43 9.31
CA PHE A 28 -15.66 -5.21 8.07
C PHE A 28 -17.02 -5.35 7.37
N LEU A 29 -17.89 -4.35 7.48
CA LEU A 29 -19.14 -4.36 6.73
C LEU A 29 -18.85 -4.38 5.22
N PRO A 30 -19.59 -5.21 4.44
CA PRO A 30 -19.44 -5.23 2.99
C PRO A 30 -19.60 -3.84 2.38
N SER A 31 -18.66 -3.47 1.52
CA SER A 31 -18.68 -2.23 0.75
C SER A 31 -19.12 -2.54 -0.67
N ILE A 32 -20.33 -2.09 -1.00
CA ILE A 32 -20.96 -2.30 -2.29
C ILE A 32 -20.80 -1.04 -3.11
N GLY A 33 -20.47 -1.18 -4.39
CA GLY A 33 -20.30 -0.03 -5.26
C GLY A 33 -19.64 -0.38 -6.57
N LYS A 34 -19.28 0.68 -7.29
CA LYS A 34 -18.54 0.59 -8.54
C LYS A 34 -17.06 0.77 -8.26
N LEU A 35 -16.22 -0.04 -8.90
CA LEU A 35 -14.78 0.17 -8.93
C LEU A 35 -14.46 1.36 -9.83
N GLU A 36 -14.43 2.57 -9.28
CA GLU A 36 -14.20 3.80 -10.04
C GLU A 36 -12.78 3.82 -10.62
N THR A 37 -11.81 3.51 -9.76
CA THR A 37 -10.41 3.31 -10.12
C THR A 37 -10.00 1.91 -9.68
N TYR A 38 -9.31 1.18 -10.56
CA TYR A 38 -8.79 -0.15 -10.26
C TYR A 38 -7.43 -0.35 -10.94
N ILE A 39 -6.37 0.02 -10.22
CA ILE A 39 -4.99 -0.07 -10.69
C ILE A 39 -4.27 -1.10 -9.83
N LYS A 40 -3.94 -2.23 -10.45
CA LYS A 40 -3.24 -3.34 -9.80
C LYS A 40 -1.76 -3.02 -9.61
N PRO A 41 -1.15 -3.45 -8.50
CA PRO A 41 0.30 -3.41 -8.35
C PRO A 41 0.95 -4.37 -9.35
N THR A 42 2.13 -3.99 -9.83
CA THR A 42 2.96 -4.81 -10.71
C THR A 42 4.40 -4.77 -10.20
N GLY A 43 5.20 -5.78 -10.54
CA GLY A 43 6.60 -5.85 -10.14
C GLY A 43 7.09 -7.28 -9.96
N GLU A 44 8.40 -7.43 -9.80
CA GLU A 44 9.00 -8.71 -9.47
C GLU A 44 8.46 -9.22 -8.13
N GLY A 45 8.09 -10.50 -8.09
CA GLY A 45 7.54 -11.13 -6.89
C GLY A 45 6.11 -10.69 -6.55
N VAL A 46 5.39 -9.94 -7.40
CA VAL A 46 3.99 -9.55 -7.19
C VAL A 46 3.08 -10.31 -8.17
N ARG A 47 2.03 -10.95 -7.63
CA ARG A 47 0.97 -11.61 -8.40
C ARG A 47 -0.39 -11.17 -7.89
N VAL A 48 -1.28 -10.81 -8.81
CA VAL A 48 -2.68 -10.50 -8.49
C VAL A 48 -3.58 -11.44 -9.28
N ASP A 49 -4.35 -12.26 -8.56
CA ASP A 49 -5.42 -13.06 -9.14
C ASP A 49 -6.76 -12.35 -8.86
N ASP A 50 -7.32 -11.70 -9.87
CA ASP A 50 -8.55 -10.92 -9.80
C ASP A 50 -9.65 -11.41 -10.75
N GLY A 51 -10.90 -11.06 -10.42
CA GLY A 51 -12.08 -11.32 -11.25
C GLY A 51 -12.78 -10.05 -11.73
N TYR A 52 -12.17 -8.88 -11.52
CA TYR A 52 -12.79 -7.58 -11.75
C TYR A 52 -11.93 -6.68 -12.63
N THR A 53 -12.57 -5.73 -13.30
CA THR A 53 -11.92 -4.64 -14.03
C THR A 53 -12.48 -3.30 -13.57
N GLN A 54 -11.74 -2.23 -13.82
CA GLN A 54 -12.23 -0.88 -13.57
C GLN A 54 -13.59 -0.66 -14.23
N GLY A 55 -14.50 -0.03 -13.50
CA GLY A 55 -15.88 0.24 -13.92
C GLY A 55 -16.90 -0.86 -13.61
N MET A 56 -16.46 -2.04 -13.15
CA MET A 56 -17.39 -3.09 -12.70
C MET A 56 -18.03 -2.77 -11.35
N ASN A 57 -19.23 -3.29 -11.13
CA ASN A 57 -19.91 -3.21 -9.84
C ASN A 57 -19.61 -4.47 -9.01
N ILE A 58 -19.42 -4.27 -7.70
CA ILE A 58 -19.34 -5.35 -6.73
C ILE A 58 -20.78 -5.76 -6.36
N PRO A 59 -21.17 -7.02 -6.60
CA PRO A 59 -22.54 -7.49 -6.37
C PRO A 59 -22.81 -7.74 -4.88
N ILE A 60 -24.08 -7.61 -4.47
CA ILE A 60 -24.53 -7.94 -3.11
C ILE A 60 -24.74 -9.45 -2.88
N TYR A 61 -24.80 -10.24 -3.96
CA TYR A 61 -25.26 -11.62 -3.93
C TYR A 61 -24.14 -12.65 -3.75
N TYR A 62 -22.87 -12.21 -3.80
CA TYR A 62 -21.71 -13.09 -3.77
C TYR A 62 -20.68 -12.61 -2.75
N ASP A 63 -19.67 -13.45 -2.52
CA ASP A 63 -18.50 -13.11 -1.70
C ASP A 63 -17.84 -11.82 -2.23
N PRO A 64 -17.63 -10.78 -1.38
CA PRO A 64 -17.10 -9.49 -1.83
C PRO A 64 -15.59 -9.51 -2.10
N MET A 65 -15.00 -10.67 -2.40
CA MET A 65 -13.57 -10.79 -2.71
C MET A 65 -13.30 -10.19 -4.08
N ILE A 66 -12.45 -9.17 -4.12
CA ILE A 66 -12.01 -8.49 -5.34
C ILE A 66 -10.86 -9.27 -5.98
N ALA A 67 -9.84 -9.61 -5.18
CA ALA A 67 -8.63 -10.24 -5.67
C ALA A 67 -7.86 -10.97 -4.55
N LYS A 68 -6.96 -11.86 -4.95
CA LYS A 68 -5.86 -12.34 -4.13
C LYS A 68 -4.58 -11.61 -4.54
N LEU A 69 -4.04 -10.81 -3.63
CA LEU A 69 -2.71 -10.24 -3.77
C LEU A 69 -1.71 -11.21 -3.16
N VAL A 70 -0.81 -11.76 -3.96
CA VAL A 70 0.21 -12.70 -3.53
C VAL A 70 1.57 -12.08 -3.79
N THR A 71 2.47 -12.22 -2.84
CA THR A 71 3.87 -11.83 -3.03
C THR A 71 4.83 -12.95 -2.69
N HIS A 72 5.98 -12.96 -3.35
CA HIS A 72 7.05 -13.93 -3.18
C HIS A 72 8.40 -13.23 -3.04
N GLY A 73 9.25 -13.75 -2.16
CA GLY A 73 10.62 -13.31 -1.99
C GLY A 73 11.52 -14.46 -1.53
N LYS A 74 12.83 -14.26 -1.52
CA LYS A 74 13.80 -15.27 -1.06
C LYS A 74 13.67 -15.53 0.43
N THR A 75 13.21 -14.54 1.19
CA THR A 75 12.94 -14.65 2.63
C THR A 75 11.52 -14.18 2.96
N ARG A 76 10.99 -14.61 4.12
CA ARG A 76 9.70 -14.14 4.62
C ARG A 76 9.64 -12.63 4.76
N THR A 77 10.72 -12.03 5.27
CA THR A 77 10.81 -10.56 5.44
C THR A 77 10.76 -9.85 4.08
N GLU A 78 11.47 -10.37 3.07
CA GLU A 78 11.44 -9.82 1.72
C GLU A 78 10.03 -9.89 1.11
N ALA A 79 9.37 -11.05 1.18
CA ALA A 79 7.98 -11.19 0.72
C ALA A 79 7.05 -10.19 1.40
N ILE A 80 7.20 -9.97 2.72
CA ILE A 80 6.41 -8.97 3.45
C ILE A 80 6.72 -7.52 3.01
N GLN A 81 7.98 -7.17 2.72
CA GLN A 81 8.29 -5.84 2.21
C GLN A 81 7.70 -5.61 0.81
N ILE A 82 7.78 -6.63 -0.06
CA ILE A 82 7.14 -6.58 -1.38
C ILE A 82 5.62 -6.42 -1.22
N MET A 83 5.00 -7.16 -0.28
CA MET A 83 3.57 -7.02 0.03
C MET A 83 3.20 -5.60 0.46
N LYS A 84 3.97 -4.98 1.37
CA LYS A 84 3.70 -3.60 1.80
C LYS A 84 3.76 -2.62 0.64
N ALA A 85 4.79 -2.73 -0.22
CA ALA A 85 4.91 -1.89 -1.40
C ALA A 85 3.78 -2.15 -2.43
N ALA A 86 3.39 -3.42 -2.60
CA ALA A 86 2.29 -3.79 -3.48
C ALA A 86 0.95 -3.26 -2.97
N ILE A 87 0.70 -3.26 -1.66
CA ILE A 87 -0.50 -2.64 -1.06
C ILE A 87 -0.51 -1.13 -1.34
N ASP A 88 0.63 -0.45 -1.16
CA ASP A 88 0.73 1.00 -1.40
C ASP A 88 0.55 1.38 -2.87
N ALA A 89 0.90 0.49 -3.79
CA ALA A 89 0.69 0.66 -5.22
C ALA A 89 -0.70 0.20 -5.71
N TYR A 90 -1.51 -0.44 -4.87
CA TYR A 90 -2.82 -0.95 -5.25
C TYR A 90 -3.89 0.11 -5.04
N ILE A 91 -4.31 0.75 -6.12
CA ILE A 91 -5.31 1.83 -6.08
C ILE A 91 -6.68 1.26 -6.41
N ILE A 92 -7.55 1.25 -5.41
CA ILE A 92 -8.96 0.87 -5.54
C ILE A 92 -9.81 2.01 -4.97
N GLU A 93 -10.66 2.59 -5.81
CA GLU A 93 -11.55 3.69 -5.43
C GLU A 93 -13.01 3.34 -5.76
N GLY A 94 -13.94 4.00 -5.07
CA GLY A 94 -15.39 3.76 -5.17
C GLY A 94 -15.95 2.74 -4.18
N VAL A 95 -15.11 1.94 -3.53
CA VAL A 95 -15.47 1.03 -2.43
C VAL A 95 -14.39 1.04 -1.35
N ALA A 96 -14.77 0.76 -0.10
CA ALA A 96 -13.81 0.45 0.96
C ALA A 96 -13.23 -0.96 0.76
N THR A 97 -12.00 -1.17 1.20
CA THR A 97 -11.33 -2.46 1.05
C THR A 97 -10.55 -2.87 2.29
N THR A 98 -10.16 -4.15 2.35
CA THR A 98 -9.29 -4.69 3.40
C THR A 98 -7.82 -4.32 3.27
N LEU A 99 -7.40 -3.55 2.24
CA LEU A 99 -6.00 -3.16 2.03
C LEU A 99 -5.39 -2.43 3.26
N PRO A 100 -6.05 -1.45 3.90
CA PRO A 100 -5.49 -0.79 5.09
C PRO A 100 -5.30 -1.75 6.27
N PHE A 101 -6.23 -2.69 6.46
CA PHE A 101 -6.09 -3.74 7.47
C PHE A 101 -4.94 -4.69 7.14
N GLY A 102 -4.81 -5.11 5.89
CA GLY A 102 -3.67 -5.91 5.44
C GLY A 102 -2.34 -5.22 5.75
N LYS A 103 -2.22 -3.92 5.42
CA LYS A 103 -1.02 -3.13 5.73
C LYS A 103 -0.74 -3.09 7.24
N PHE A 104 -1.76 -2.86 8.06
CA PHE A 104 -1.65 -2.93 9.53
C PHE A 104 -1.06 -4.28 9.99
N VAL A 105 -1.56 -5.40 9.47
CA VAL A 105 -1.05 -6.74 9.81
C VAL A 105 0.42 -6.88 9.41
N PHE A 106 0.78 -6.52 8.17
CA PHE A 106 2.14 -6.66 7.66
C PHE A 106 3.16 -5.71 8.33
N GLU A 107 2.69 -4.66 8.99
CA GLU A 107 3.52 -3.75 9.80
C GLU A 107 3.58 -4.15 11.28
N HIS A 108 2.68 -5.02 11.75
CA HIS A 108 2.60 -5.38 13.15
C HIS A 108 3.78 -6.26 13.62
N PRO A 109 4.46 -5.94 14.74
CA PRO A 109 5.63 -6.68 15.22
C PRO A 109 5.39 -8.18 15.45
N ALA A 110 4.20 -8.55 15.96
CA ALA A 110 3.85 -9.96 16.18
C ALA A 110 3.80 -10.74 14.85
N PHE A 111 3.24 -10.15 13.79
CA PHE A 111 3.21 -10.77 12.47
C PHE A 111 4.61 -10.82 11.85
N LEU A 112 5.40 -9.74 11.94
CA LEU A 112 6.77 -9.70 11.43
C LEU A 112 7.68 -10.75 12.08
N SER A 113 7.59 -10.92 13.40
CA SER A 113 8.37 -11.91 14.15
C SER A 113 7.89 -13.35 13.97
N GLY A 114 6.67 -13.55 13.45
CA GLY A 114 6.04 -14.87 13.35
C GLY A 114 5.49 -15.39 14.69
N LYS A 115 5.47 -14.57 15.74
CA LYS A 115 4.97 -14.92 17.07
C LYS A 115 3.53 -14.43 17.24
N PHE A 116 2.60 -15.15 16.65
CA PHE A 116 1.16 -14.89 16.73
C PHE A 116 0.39 -16.20 16.60
N ASP A 117 -0.88 -16.19 17.01
CA ASP A 117 -1.79 -17.32 16.86
C ASP A 117 -3.13 -16.87 16.24
N THR A 118 -4.16 -17.72 16.37
CA THR A 118 -5.50 -17.45 15.83
C THR A 118 -6.22 -16.26 16.48
N HIS A 119 -5.74 -15.76 17.62
CA HIS A 119 -6.31 -14.61 18.32
C HIS A 119 -5.67 -13.27 17.90
N PHE A 120 -4.71 -13.25 16.96
CA PHE A 120 -4.01 -12.04 16.52
C PHE A 120 -4.95 -10.84 16.31
N VAL A 121 -6.07 -11.04 15.61
CA VAL A 121 -7.02 -9.96 15.33
C VAL A 121 -7.69 -9.47 16.62
N GLN A 122 -8.12 -10.39 17.49
CA GLN A 122 -8.75 -10.05 18.76
C GLN A 122 -7.78 -9.30 19.70
N ASP A 123 -6.50 -9.69 19.70
CA ASP A 123 -5.48 -9.12 20.59
C ASP A 123 -4.99 -7.75 20.12
N TYR A 124 -4.79 -7.60 18.80
CA TYR A 124 -4.03 -6.48 18.26
C TYR A 124 -4.89 -5.48 17.47
N TYR A 125 -6.02 -5.88 16.90
CA TYR A 125 -6.79 -5.03 16.00
C TYR A 125 -8.00 -4.38 16.67
N THR A 126 -8.15 -3.07 16.47
CA THR A 126 -9.42 -2.36 16.60
C THR A 126 -9.50 -1.26 15.53
N PRO A 127 -10.71 -0.81 15.12
CA PRO A 127 -10.86 0.32 14.21
C PRO A 127 -10.15 1.59 14.69
N GLU A 128 -10.10 1.83 16.00
CA GLU A 128 -9.45 2.99 16.61
C GLU A 128 -7.92 2.91 16.46
N LYS A 129 -7.32 1.73 16.64
CA LYS A 129 -5.88 1.53 16.44
C LYS A 129 -5.50 1.78 14.97
N LEU A 130 -6.31 1.29 14.04
CA LEU A 130 -6.09 1.53 12.61
C LEU A 130 -6.21 3.02 12.26
N LYS A 131 -7.25 3.71 12.77
CA LYS A 131 -7.41 5.17 12.61
C LYS A 131 -6.24 5.94 13.21
N ALA A 132 -5.80 5.59 14.41
CA ALA A 132 -4.67 6.24 15.08
C ALA A 132 -3.37 6.09 14.28
N GLN A 133 -3.11 4.90 13.71
CA GLN A 133 -1.95 4.68 12.84
C GLN A 133 -2.04 5.51 11.55
N GLN A 134 -3.22 5.58 10.92
CA GLN A 134 -3.44 6.42 9.74
C GLN A 134 -3.24 7.91 10.04
N GLN A 135 -3.76 8.40 11.18
CA GLN A 135 -3.59 9.78 11.63
C GLN A 135 -2.12 10.11 11.89
N SER A 136 -1.40 9.26 12.63
CA SER A 136 0.03 9.44 12.89
C SER A 136 0.86 9.47 11.60
N ASN A 137 0.55 8.59 10.65
CA ASN A 137 1.21 8.59 9.33
C ASN A 137 0.91 9.86 8.53
N ALA A 138 -0.33 10.35 8.56
CA ALA A 138 -0.73 11.58 7.88
C ALA A 138 -0.06 12.82 8.49
N GLU A 139 0.03 12.89 9.82
CA GLU A 139 0.74 13.94 10.54
C GLU A 139 2.23 13.96 10.16
N LEU A 140 2.89 12.81 10.19
CA LEU A 140 4.30 12.68 9.80
C LEU A 140 4.52 13.12 8.34
N ALA A 141 3.67 12.66 7.42
CA ALA A 141 3.72 13.05 6.01
C ALA A 141 3.53 14.57 5.85
N SER A 142 2.61 15.18 6.61
CA SER A 142 2.37 16.63 6.56
C SER A 142 3.59 17.44 7.02
N LEU A 143 4.26 17.00 8.09
CA LEU A 143 5.49 17.62 8.60
C LEU A 143 6.65 17.50 7.61
N ILE A 144 6.81 16.34 6.98
CA ILE A 144 7.83 16.13 5.94
C ILE A 144 7.56 17.02 4.72
N ALA A 145 6.31 17.07 4.25
CA ALA A 145 5.92 17.92 3.13
C ALA A 145 6.15 19.41 3.42
N LEU A 146 5.79 19.87 4.63
CA LEU A 146 6.04 21.24 5.08
C LEU A 146 7.54 21.56 5.12
N LYS A 147 8.35 20.66 5.71
CA LYS A 147 9.81 20.82 5.75
C LYS A 147 10.41 20.90 4.34
N TYR A 148 9.97 20.01 3.44
CA TYR A 148 10.40 20.02 2.05
C TYR A 148 10.04 21.35 1.36
N TRP A 149 8.81 21.81 1.51
CA TRP A 149 8.36 23.09 0.95
C TRP A 149 9.16 24.29 1.47
N LEU A 150 9.41 24.37 2.79
CA LEU A 150 10.22 25.43 3.39
C LEU A 150 11.66 25.43 2.87
N SER A 151 12.25 24.24 2.66
CA SER A 151 13.60 24.13 2.10
C SER A 151 13.67 24.63 0.65
N GLN A 152 12.61 24.43 -0.14
CA GLN A 152 12.51 24.94 -1.51
C GLN A 152 12.27 26.46 -1.58
N GLN A 153 11.73 27.06 -0.51
CA GLN A 153 11.61 28.52 -0.43
C GLN A 153 12.91 29.23 -0.06
N GLN A 154 13.82 28.55 0.64
CA GLN A 154 15.15 29.09 0.90
C GLN A 154 16.05 29.07 -0.34
N THR A 155 15.75 28.25 -1.34
CA THR A 155 16.50 28.13 -2.60
C THR A 155 15.96 29.05 -3.71
N VAL A 156 15.33 30.18 -3.38
CA VAL A 156 15.06 31.23 -4.38
C VAL A 156 16.38 31.88 -4.76
N ASN A 157 16.96 31.43 -5.89
CA ASN A 157 18.08 32.12 -6.52
C ASN A 157 17.65 33.54 -6.88
N VAL A 158 18.19 34.53 -6.17
CA VAL A 158 18.16 35.92 -6.62
C VAL A 158 18.87 35.94 -7.97
N VAL A 159 18.15 36.17 -9.06
CA VAL A 159 18.77 36.42 -10.36
C VAL A 159 19.70 37.60 -10.15
N ALA A 160 21.02 37.37 -10.14
CA ALA A 160 21.99 38.43 -10.02
C ALA A 160 21.71 39.41 -11.17
N SER A 161 21.29 40.64 -10.83
CA SER A 161 21.04 41.67 -11.82
C SER A 161 22.35 41.90 -12.57
N VAL A 162 22.44 41.40 -13.80
CA VAL A 162 23.54 41.76 -14.69
C VAL A 162 23.39 43.25 -14.93
N THR A 163 24.23 44.05 -14.28
CA THR A 163 24.30 45.48 -14.51
C THR A 163 24.76 45.69 -15.94
N SER A 164 23.80 45.96 -16.83
CA SER A 164 24.10 46.35 -18.21
C SER A 164 24.93 47.65 -18.18
N ASN A 165 26.16 47.58 -18.70
CA ASN A 165 27.09 48.71 -18.82
C ASN A 165 26.65 49.76 -19.87
N TRP A 166 25.35 49.84 -20.20
CA TRP A 166 24.81 50.74 -21.22
C TRP A 166 25.12 52.23 -20.94
N LYS A 167 25.32 52.61 -19.67
CA LYS A 167 25.70 53.99 -19.27
C LYS A 167 27.17 54.34 -19.49
N LYS A 168 28.05 53.39 -19.85
CA LYS A 168 29.49 53.65 -20.11
C LYS A 168 29.82 53.92 -21.58
N ARG A 169 28.82 54.04 -22.47
CA ARG A 169 29.00 54.25 -23.92
C ARG A 169 28.74 55.69 -24.40
N GLN A 170 28.64 56.66 -23.50
CA GLN A 170 28.61 58.08 -23.87
C GLN A 170 29.78 58.80 -23.20
N LEU A 171 30.92 58.81 -23.89
CA LEU A 171 31.99 59.82 -23.83
C LEU A 171 32.86 59.63 -25.07
#